data_AF-A0A835A5N4-F1
#
_entry.id   AF-A0A835A5N4-F1
#
_cell.length_a   1.000
_cell.length_b   1.000
_cell.length_c   1.000
_cell.angle_alpha   90.00
_cell.angle_beta   90.00
_cell.angle_gamma   90.00
#
_symmetry.space_group_name_H-M   'P 1'
#
loop_
_entity.id
_entity.type
_entity.pdbx_description
1 polymer ?
#
loop_
_entity_poly.entity_id
_entity_poly.type
_entity_poly.pdbx_seq_one_letter_code
_entity_poly.pdbx_strand_id
1 'polypeptide(L)'
;MAATRREGDAVVSAARDPFLEPSIAGSILQSDMLVSSVQVPTLPARGRRKMSWPETVAGKIEEGQYKVRRMELQKADLDREIEVLEKVVRGMETEMQYELDLAAHCSDLEMMHRARQLARPRPPLSEAEERALRDIRDLAASAVAEYAASIGPEPAYDRPINPFSDTFRLPLPRAMVEAYASRQR
;
A
#
# COMPACT_ATOMS: atom_id res chain seq x y z
N MET A 1 -31.75 -12.26 72.76
CA MET A 1 -31.82 -13.52 71.99
C MET A 1 -31.29 -13.25 70.57
N ALA A 2 -30.61 -14.25 70.01
CA ALA A 2 -30.10 -14.40 68.64
C ALA A 2 -31.02 -13.84 67.53
N ALA A 3 -30.64 -13.65 66.27
CA ALA A 3 -29.40 -13.51 65.49
C ALA A 3 -29.87 -13.41 64.02
N THR A 4 -28.97 -13.02 63.11
CA THR A 4 -29.00 -13.23 61.64
C THR A 4 -29.84 -12.26 60.79
N ARG A 5 -29.57 -11.98 59.50
CA ARG A 5 -28.40 -11.77 58.60
C ARG A 5 -29.02 -11.52 57.20
N ARG A 6 -28.31 -10.77 56.33
CA ARG A 6 -28.44 -10.63 54.85
C ARG A 6 -29.37 -9.51 54.36
N GLU A 7 -28.87 -8.47 53.68
CA GLU A 7 -28.32 -8.39 52.30
C GLU A 7 -29.35 -8.71 51.21
N GLY A 8 -29.63 -7.73 50.35
CA GLY A 8 -30.19 -7.92 49.01
C GLY A 8 -31.37 -7.01 48.65
N ASP A 9 -31.28 -6.41 47.45
CA ASP A 9 -32.33 -5.78 46.64
C ASP A 9 -32.75 -4.33 46.92
N ALA A 10 -31.91 -3.40 46.43
CA ALA A 10 -32.40 -2.15 45.87
C ALA A 10 -32.89 -2.39 44.44
N VAL A 11 -34.22 -2.38 44.28
CA VAL A 11 -34.90 -2.27 42.98
C VAL A 11 -34.65 -0.87 42.44
N VAL A 12 -33.87 -0.75 41.37
CA VAL A 12 -33.84 0.46 40.52
C VAL A 12 -34.25 0.07 39.11
N SER A 13 -35.44 0.51 38.74
CA SER A 13 -35.95 0.51 37.38
C SER A 13 -35.02 1.33 36.48
N ALA A 14 -34.43 0.69 35.47
CA ALA A 14 -33.86 1.37 34.31
C ALA A 14 -34.69 0.99 33.08
N ALA A 15 -35.25 2.02 32.45
CA ALA A 15 -36.02 1.94 31.23
C ALA A 15 -35.17 1.41 30.06
N ARG A 16 -35.83 0.70 29.14
CA ARG A 16 -35.30 0.17 27.88
C ARG A 16 -34.65 1.26 27.03
N ASP A 17 -33.40 1.05 26.64
CA ASP A 17 -32.88 1.52 25.36
C ASP A 17 -33.24 0.49 24.27
N PRO A 18 -33.89 0.89 23.16
CA PRO A 18 -34.09 0.03 22.01
C PRO A 18 -32.87 0.11 21.08
N PHE A 19 -32.65 -0.95 20.30
CA PHE A 19 -31.59 -1.09 19.29
C PHE A 19 -30.27 -1.71 19.74
N LEU A 20 -30.37 -2.95 20.22
CA LEU A 20 -29.49 -4.01 19.74
C LEU A 20 -30.36 -5.05 19.01
N GLU A 21 -30.22 -5.10 17.69
CA GLU A 21 -30.47 -6.32 16.90
C GLU A 21 -29.30 -6.45 15.89
N PRO A 22 -28.84 -7.68 15.63
CA PRO A 22 -27.71 -8.00 14.76
C PRO A 22 -28.14 -8.08 13.29
N SER A 23 -27.17 -8.24 12.39
CA SER A 23 -27.32 -8.56 10.94
C SER A 23 -27.14 -7.36 9.99
N ILE A 24 -25.89 -7.16 9.55
CA ILE A 24 -25.60 -6.99 8.13
C ILE A 24 -24.42 -7.92 7.81
N ALA A 25 -24.76 -9.14 7.39
CA ALA A 25 -23.93 -9.87 6.46
C ALA A 25 -23.98 -9.12 5.11
N GLY A 26 -22.83 -8.88 4.50
CA GLY A 26 -22.72 -8.60 3.06
C GLY A 26 -21.97 -7.32 2.69
N SER A 27 -20.72 -7.51 2.25
CA SER A 27 -19.89 -6.56 1.48
C SER A 27 -19.49 -5.27 2.24
N ILE A 28 -18.25 -4.83 2.34
CA ILE A 28 -17.26 -4.57 1.29
C ILE A 28 -15.92 -4.48 2.03
N LEU A 29 -15.10 -5.52 1.96
CA LEU A 29 -13.64 -5.43 1.92
C LEU A 29 -13.19 -6.65 1.11
N GLN A 30 -13.59 -6.66 -0.16
CA GLN A 30 -12.85 -7.38 -1.18
C GLN A 30 -11.56 -6.58 -1.37
N SER A 31 -10.65 -6.73 -0.40
CA SER A 31 -9.25 -6.47 -0.69
C SER A 31 -8.90 -7.49 -1.76
N ASP A 32 -8.81 -7.02 -2.99
CA ASP A 32 -8.13 -7.70 -4.07
C ASP A 32 -6.69 -7.91 -3.61
N MET A 33 -6.49 -8.94 -2.79
CA MET A 33 -5.27 -9.70 -2.72
C MET A 33 -5.15 -10.29 -4.12
N LEU A 34 -4.63 -9.48 -5.04
CA LEU A 34 -3.90 -9.99 -6.17
C LEU A 34 -2.80 -10.82 -5.54
N VAL A 35 -3.11 -12.09 -5.33
CA VAL A 35 -2.16 -13.15 -5.11
C VAL A 35 -1.30 -13.09 -6.36
N SER A 36 -0.24 -12.28 -6.28
CA SER A 36 0.91 -12.40 -7.15
C SER A 36 1.38 -13.81 -6.86
N SER A 37 0.84 -14.73 -7.65
CA SER A 37 1.27 -16.10 -7.69
C SER A 37 2.69 -15.99 -8.19
N VAL A 38 3.62 -15.80 -7.26
CA VAL A 38 5.02 -16.11 -7.46
C VAL A 38 4.97 -17.59 -7.77
N GLN A 39 4.85 -17.88 -9.05
CA GLN A 39 4.97 -19.22 -9.58
C GLN A 39 6.35 -19.65 -9.18
N VAL A 40 6.42 -20.45 -8.12
CA VAL A 40 7.57 -21.29 -7.84
C VAL A 40 7.86 -21.99 -9.18
N PRO A 41 9.02 -21.75 -9.80
CA PRO A 41 9.33 -22.36 -11.08
C PRO A 41 9.13 -23.85 -10.92
N THR A 42 8.14 -24.40 -11.62
CA THR A 42 7.92 -25.84 -11.58
C THR A 42 9.12 -26.45 -12.27
N LEU A 43 10.02 -27.04 -11.48
CA LEU A 43 11.22 -27.72 -11.96
C LEU A 43 10.83 -28.57 -13.16
N PRO A 44 11.43 -28.34 -14.35
CA PRO A 44 11.07 -29.11 -15.53
C PRO A 44 11.29 -30.58 -15.19
N ALA A 45 10.24 -31.39 -15.33
CA ALA A 45 10.30 -32.83 -15.14
C ALA A 45 11.29 -33.42 -16.17
N ARG A 46 12.57 -33.40 -15.80
CA ARG A 46 13.69 -33.80 -16.64
C ARG A 46 13.52 -35.29 -16.91
N GLY A 47 13.23 -35.61 -18.16
CA GLY A 47 12.71 -36.90 -18.63
C GLY A 47 13.24 -38.11 -17.86
N ARG A 48 12.32 -38.87 -17.26
CA ARG A 48 12.61 -40.21 -16.71
C ARG A 48 12.98 -41.14 -17.87
N ARG A 49 14.25 -41.18 -18.24
CA ARG A 49 14.79 -42.34 -18.96
C ARG A 49 14.69 -43.53 -18.00
N LYS A 50 13.90 -44.54 -18.36
CA LYS A 50 13.83 -45.79 -17.60
C LYS A 50 15.15 -46.52 -17.79
N MET A 51 16.09 -46.32 -16.88
CA MET A 51 17.31 -47.14 -16.79
C MET A 51 16.92 -48.46 -16.12
N SER A 52 17.11 -49.57 -16.82
CA SER A 52 16.98 -50.91 -16.25
C SER A 52 18.30 -51.31 -15.60
N TRP A 53 18.29 -51.55 -14.29
CA TRP A 53 19.47 -51.96 -13.53
C TRP A 53 19.52 -53.48 -13.37
N PRO A 54 20.70 -54.11 -13.48
CA PRO A 54 20.86 -55.53 -13.19
C PRO A 54 20.46 -55.87 -11.74
N GLU A 55 19.85 -57.04 -11.51
CA GLU A 55 19.41 -57.49 -10.16
C GLU A 55 20.54 -58.03 -9.27
N THR A 56 21.76 -58.07 -9.78
CA THR A 56 22.96 -58.44 -9.01
C THR A 56 23.26 -57.42 -7.90
N VAL A 57 23.92 -57.86 -6.83
CA VAL A 57 24.38 -56.99 -5.73
C VAL A 57 25.22 -55.82 -6.24
N ALA A 58 26.15 -56.08 -7.17
CA ALA A 58 26.97 -55.05 -7.80
C ALA A 58 26.13 -54.01 -8.56
N GLY A 59 25.15 -54.46 -9.35
CA GLY A 59 24.22 -53.57 -10.07
C GLY A 59 23.38 -52.69 -9.13
N LYS A 60 22.99 -53.21 -7.96
CA LYS A 60 22.28 -52.41 -6.94
C LYS A 60 23.18 -51.39 -6.25
N ILE A 61 24.46 -51.70 -6.06
CA ILE A 61 25.44 -50.73 -5.54
C ILE A 61 25.63 -49.58 -6.55
N GLU A 62 25.77 -49.88 -7.83
CA GLU A 62 25.89 -48.86 -8.88
C GLU A 62 24.63 -47.99 -9.01
N GLU A 63 23.45 -48.61 -8.94
CA GLU A 63 22.17 -47.91 -8.91
C GLU A 63 22.10 -46.93 -7.72
N GLY A 64 22.52 -47.38 -6.53
CA GLY A 64 22.59 -46.56 -5.33
C GLY A 64 23.52 -45.36 -5.49
N GLN A 65 24.75 -45.61 -5.97
CA GLN A 65 25.73 -44.54 -6.22
C GLN A 65 25.23 -43.52 -7.26
N TYR A 66 24.57 -43.99 -8.32
CA TYR A 66 23.96 -43.11 -9.32
C TYR A 66 22.86 -42.23 -8.71
N LYS A 67 21.98 -42.81 -7.88
CA LYS A 67 20.92 -42.07 -7.20
C LYS A 67 21.48 -41.03 -6.23
N VAL A 68 22.49 -41.38 -5.44
CA VAL A 68 23.17 -40.45 -4.52
C VAL A 68 23.74 -39.27 -5.29
N ARG A 69 24.53 -39.51 -6.35
CA ARG A 69 25.09 -38.44 -7.20
C ARG A 69 24.01 -37.52 -7.78
N ARG A 70 22.88 -38.09 -8.19
CA ARG A 70 21.73 -37.30 -8.68
C ARG A 70 21.12 -36.42 -7.59
N MET A 71 20.95 -36.98 -6.38
CA MET A 71 20.40 -36.23 -5.25
C MET A 71 21.34 -35.13 -4.80
N GLU A 72 22.65 -35.35 -4.80
CA GLU A 72 23.65 -34.33 -4.46
C GLU A 72 23.59 -33.15 -5.43
N LEU A 73 23.44 -33.41 -6.73
CA LEU A 73 23.29 -32.36 -7.74
C LEU A 73 21.98 -31.59 -7.56
N GLN A 74 20.87 -32.28 -7.30
CA GLN A 74 19.59 -31.63 -7.00
C GLN A 74 19.64 -30.79 -5.72
N LYS A 75 20.35 -31.27 -4.69
CA LYS A 75 20.56 -30.52 -3.46
C LYS A 75 21.31 -29.22 -3.74
N ALA A 76 22.39 -29.27 -4.52
CA ALA A 76 23.16 -28.07 -4.86
C ALA A 76 22.33 -27.03 -5.63
N ASP A 77 21.42 -27.47 -6.49
CA ASP A 77 20.50 -26.56 -7.19
C ASP A 77 19.49 -25.93 -6.21
N LEU A 78 18.90 -26.72 -5.31
CA LEU A 78 17.98 -26.23 -4.28
C LEU A 78 18.64 -25.28 -3.28
N ASP A 79 19.88 -25.56 -2.86
CA ASP A 79 20.64 -24.70 -1.94
C ASP A 79 20.84 -23.31 -2.56
N ARG A 80 21.06 -23.22 -3.88
CA ARG A 80 21.15 -21.93 -4.59
C ARG A 80 19.80 -21.23 -4.68
N GLU A 81 18.72 -21.96 -4.94
CA GLU A 81 17.36 -21.38 -4.97
C GLU A 81 16.97 -20.82 -3.59
N ILE A 82 17.33 -21.52 -2.51
CA ILE A 82 17.13 -21.05 -1.13
C ILE A 82 17.92 -19.76 -0.88
N GLU A 83 19.20 -19.69 -1.27
CA GLU A 83 20.02 -18.50 -1.08
C GLU A 83 19.43 -17.27 -1.80
N VAL A 84 18.90 -17.45 -3.01
CA VAL A 84 18.20 -16.39 -3.76
C VAL A 84 16.94 -15.96 -3.02
N LEU A 85 16.14 -16.92 -2.54
CA LEU A 85 14.89 -16.62 -1.84
C LEU A 85 15.14 -15.89 -0.52
N GLU A 86 16.15 -16.28 0.24
CA GLU A 86 16.55 -15.57 1.46
C GLU A 86 16.93 -14.12 1.18
N LYS A 87 17.61 -13.85 0.06
CA LYS A 87 17.94 -12.48 -0.34
C LYS A 87 16.69 -11.66 -0.65
N VAL A 88 15.70 -12.27 -1.32
CA VAL A 88 14.41 -11.61 -1.59
C VAL A 88 13.66 -11.31 -0.29
N VAL A 89 13.59 -12.28 0.63
CA VAL A 89 12.92 -12.08 1.93
C VAL A 89 13.58 -10.96 2.73
N ARG A 90 14.92 -10.93 2.81
CA ARG A 90 15.64 -9.82 3.45
C ARG A 90 15.32 -8.47 2.81
N GLY A 91 15.18 -8.42 1.48
CA GLY A 91 14.75 -7.21 0.76
C GLY A 91 13.33 -6.78 1.18
N MET A 92 12.39 -7.70 1.18
CA MET A 92 11.01 -7.43 1.61
C MET A 92 10.91 -6.99 3.07
N GLU A 93 11.71 -7.55 3.96
CA GLU A 93 11.78 -7.12 5.37
C GLU A 93 12.25 -5.67 5.49
N THR A 94 13.24 -5.26 4.68
CA THR A 94 13.70 -3.87 4.66
C THR A 94 12.67 -2.90 4.09
N GLU A 95 11.94 -3.29 3.05
CA GLU A 95 10.85 -2.49 2.49
C GLU A 95 9.69 -2.36 3.49
N MET A 96 9.33 -3.44 4.17
CA MET A 96 8.30 -3.42 5.22
C MET A 96 8.69 -2.49 6.37
N GLN A 97 9.97 -2.48 6.78
CA GLN A 97 10.44 -1.56 7.82
C GLN A 97 10.28 -0.10 7.38
N TYR A 98 10.58 0.22 6.11
CA TYR A 98 10.39 1.57 5.59
C TYR A 98 8.93 2.01 5.61
N GLU A 99 8.00 1.12 5.26
CA GLU A 99 6.55 1.40 5.33
C GLU A 99 6.08 1.66 6.76
N LEU A 100 6.60 0.90 7.74
CA LEU A 100 6.31 1.13 9.16
C LEU A 100 6.83 2.49 9.63
N ASP A 101 8.05 2.85 9.25
CA ASP A 101 8.65 4.15 9.59
C ASP A 101 7.87 5.30 8.94
N LEU A 102 7.43 5.14 7.67
CA LEU A 102 6.61 6.11 6.97
C LEU A 102 5.25 6.31 7.66
N ALA A 103 4.60 5.23 8.10
CA ALA A 103 3.35 5.29 8.84
C ALA A 103 3.52 6.06 10.17
N ALA A 104 4.63 5.84 10.89
CA ALA A 104 4.94 6.58 12.10
C ALA A 104 5.13 8.08 11.82
N HIS A 105 5.87 8.45 10.77
CA HIS A 105 6.04 9.85 10.37
C HIS A 105 4.74 10.53 9.95
N CYS A 106 3.85 9.83 9.25
CA CYS A 106 2.53 10.35 8.91
C CYS A 106 1.70 10.64 10.17
N SER A 107 1.72 9.74 11.14
CA SER A 107 1.08 9.95 12.46
C SER A 107 1.64 11.18 13.18
N ASP A 108 2.96 11.35 13.20
CA ASP A 108 3.61 12.52 13.81
C ASP A 108 3.19 13.82 13.13
N LEU A 109 3.12 13.84 11.79
CA LEU A 109 2.65 15.00 11.03
C LEU A 109 1.20 15.35 11.34
N GLU A 110 0.32 14.35 11.47
CA GLU A 110 -1.06 14.57 11.90
C GLU A 110 -1.14 15.16 13.30
N MET A 111 -0.38 14.62 14.25
CA MET A 111 -0.30 15.16 15.62
C MET A 111 0.18 16.61 15.61
N MET A 112 1.25 16.91 14.86
CA MET A 112 1.74 18.28 14.68
C MET A 112 0.70 19.19 14.01
N HIS A 113 -0.09 18.67 13.06
CA HIS A 113 -1.15 19.45 12.43
C HIS A 113 -2.25 19.79 13.43
N ARG A 114 -2.74 18.81 14.19
CA ARG A 114 -3.74 19.01 15.25
C ARG A 114 -3.24 19.97 16.32
N ALA A 115 -2.00 19.80 16.78
CA ALA A 115 -1.37 20.70 17.74
C ALA A 115 -1.32 22.15 17.20
N ARG A 116 -0.94 22.35 15.94
CA ARG A 116 -0.97 23.67 15.30
C ARG A 116 -2.38 24.25 15.19
N GLN A 117 -3.39 23.45 14.89
CA GLN A 117 -4.78 23.91 14.84
C GLN A 117 -5.26 24.36 16.22
N LEU A 118 -4.98 23.58 17.27
CA LEU A 118 -5.34 23.89 18.65
C LEU A 118 -4.55 25.08 19.21
N ALA A 119 -3.26 25.14 18.90
CA ALA A 119 -2.38 26.21 19.36
C ALA A 119 -2.57 27.51 18.58
N ARG A 120 -3.30 27.50 17.44
CA ARG A 120 -3.61 28.72 16.69
C ARG A 120 -4.63 29.52 17.50
N PRO A 121 -4.22 30.58 18.23
CA PRO A 121 -5.17 31.49 18.81
C PRO A 121 -5.59 32.37 17.64
N ARG A 122 -6.71 32.06 16.97
CA ARG A 122 -7.31 33.03 16.07
C ARG A 122 -8.30 33.84 16.90
N PRO A 123 -7.93 35.04 17.40
CA PRO A 123 -8.95 36.01 17.69
C PRO A 123 -9.83 36.15 16.42
N PRO A 124 -11.13 36.40 16.57
CA PRO A 124 -11.97 36.71 15.41
C PRO A 124 -11.27 37.78 14.57
N LEU A 125 -11.32 37.61 13.24
CA LEU A 125 -10.72 38.56 12.32
C LEU A 125 -11.27 39.95 12.62
N SER A 126 -10.39 40.95 12.65
CA SER A 126 -10.86 42.32 12.70
C SER A 126 -11.64 42.66 11.42
N GLU A 127 -12.55 43.62 11.49
CA GLU A 127 -13.35 44.03 10.34
C GLU A 127 -12.49 44.45 9.12
N ALA A 128 -11.30 45.02 9.39
CA ALA A 128 -10.33 45.36 8.35
C ALA A 128 -9.74 44.12 7.67
N GLU A 129 -9.40 43.07 8.43
CA GLU A 129 -8.88 41.82 7.89
C GLU A 129 -9.98 41.04 7.14
N GLU A 130 -11.23 41.08 7.61
CA GLU A 130 -12.34 40.48 6.86
C GLU A 130 -12.57 41.17 5.52
N ARG A 131 -12.53 42.51 5.47
CA ARG A 131 -12.61 43.24 4.20
C ARG A 131 -11.43 42.90 3.29
N ALA A 132 -10.20 42.91 3.81
CA ALA A 132 -9.02 42.53 3.03
C ALA A 132 -9.11 41.11 2.46
N LEU A 133 -9.68 40.15 3.22
CA LEU A 133 -9.90 38.80 2.72
C LEU A 133 -10.98 38.72 1.64
N ARG A 134 -12.03 39.55 1.71
CA ARG A 134 -13.02 39.67 0.63
C ARG A 134 -12.37 40.25 -0.62
N ASP A 135 -11.60 41.34 -0.47
CA ASP A 135 -10.89 41.97 -1.59
C ASP A 135 -9.92 41.01 -2.28
N ILE A 136 -9.17 40.22 -1.50
CA ILE A 136 -8.27 39.18 -2.05
C ILE A 136 -9.05 38.11 -2.81
N ARG A 137 -10.19 37.66 -2.27
CA ARG A 137 -11.05 36.65 -2.93
C ARG A 137 -11.66 37.19 -4.21
N ASP A 138 -12.13 38.43 -4.19
CA ASP A 138 -12.73 39.09 -5.35
C ASP A 138 -11.68 39.35 -6.44
N LEU A 139 -10.46 39.74 -6.05
CA LEU A 139 -9.32 39.87 -6.95
C LEU A 139 -8.94 38.51 -7.56
N ALA A 140 -8.87 37.45 -6.76
CA ALA A 140 -8.56 36.11 -7.23
C ALA A 140 -9.64 35.58 -8.19
N ALA A 141 -10.92 35.76 -7.85
CA ALA A 141 -12.03 35.38 -8.72
C ALA A 141 -12.01 36.15 -10.05
N SER A 142 -11.69 37.45 -10.00
CA SER A 142 -11.53 38.28 -11.19
C SER A 142 -10.37 37.80 -12.07
N ALA A 143 -9.22 37.49 -11.45
CA ALA A 143 -8.05 36.97 -12.17
C ALA A 143 -8.32 35.58 -12.80
N VAL A 144 -9.05 34.69 -12.11
CA VAL A 144 -9.46 33.40 -12.65
C VAL A 144 -10.42 33.58 -13.83
N ALA A 145 -11.38 34.51 -13.73
CA ALA A 145 -12.29 34.83 -14.82
C ALA A 145 -11.57 35.44 -16.03
N GLU A 146 -10.59 36.31 -15.79
CA GLU A 146 -9.74 36.90 -16.84
C GLU A 146 -8.85 35.85 -17.52
N TYR A 147 -8.26 34.94 -16.74
CA TYR A 147 -7.53 33.79 -17.26
C TYR A 147 -8.44 32.90 -18.12
N ALA A 148 -9.65 32.60 -17.62
CA ALA A 148 -10.63 31.80 -18.34
C ALA A 148 -11.05 32.43 -19.67
N ALA A 149 -11.17 33.77 -19.71
CA ALA A 149 -11.54 34.53 -20.89
C ALA A 149 -10.40 34.69 -21.90
N SER A 150 -9.14 34.77 -21.43
CA SER A 150 -7.97 35.05 -22.28
C SER A 150 -7.21 33.81 -22.73
N ILE A 151 -7.11 32.79 -21.87
CA ILE A 151 -6.26 31.60 -22.06
C ILE A 151 -7.12 30.33 -22.21
N GLY A 152 -8.22 30.22 -21.45
CA GLY A 152 -9.12 29.06 -21.49
C GLY A 152 -9.43 28.53 -20.08
N PRO A 153 -10.30 27.49 -19.96
CA PRO A 153 -10.78 27.01 -18.67
C PRO A 153 -9.64 26.60 -17.73
N GLU A 154 -9.84 26.81 -16.43
CA GLU A 154 -8.87 26.49 -15.38
C GLU A 154 -8.36 25.04 -15.52
N PRO A 155 -7.03 24.81 -15.51
CA PRO A 155 -6.50 23.46 -15.63
C PRO A 155 -6.97 22.60 -14.45
N ALA A 156 -7.54 21.43 -14.73
CA ALA A 156 -7.95 20.49 -13.69
C ALA A 156 -6.72 19.83 -13.05
N TYR A 157 -6.14 20.48 -12.04
CA TYR A 157 -5.01 19.96 -11.25
C TYR A 157 -5.41 18.77 -10.36
N ASP A 158 -6.71 18.50 -10.21
CA ASP A 158 -7.24 17.32 -9.50
C ASP A 158 -6.99 16.01 -10.24
N ARG A 159 -6.48 16.06 -11.48
CA ARG A 159 -6.12 14.89 -12.29
C ARG A 159 -4.61 14.82 -12.46
N PRO A 160 -4.03 13.62 -12.63
CA PRO A 160 -2.62 13.47 -12.96
C PRO A 160 -2.31 14.33 -14.19
N ILE A 161 -1.37 15.27 -14.03
CA ILE A 161 -0.92 16.16 -15.11
C ILE A 161 -0.38 15.26 -16.22
N ASN A 162 -1.11 15.15 -17.33
CA ASN A 162 -0.63 14.45 -18.51
C ASN A 162 0.21 15.45 -19.33
N PRO A 163 1.55 15.32 -19.35
CA PRO A 163 2.42 16.24 -20.09
C PRO A 163 2.26 16.15 -21.61
N PHE A 164 1.43 15.22 -22.09
CA PHE A 164 1.12 15.01 -23.50
C PHE A 164 -0.33 15.40 -23.87
N SER A 165 -1.08 16.09 -22.99
CA SER A 165 -2.43 16.54 -23.34
C SER A 165 -2.39 17.82 -24.17
N ASP A 166 -3.12 17.83 -25.30
CA ASP A 166 -3.25 19.00 -26.18
C ASP A 166 -3.94 20.21 -25.50
N THR A 167 -4.55 19.97 -24.34
CA THR A 167 -5.17 20.99 -23.48
C THR A 167 -4.17 21.79 -22.66
N PHE A 168 -2.97 21.28 -22.38
CA PHE A 168 -1.97 21.99 -21.58
C PHE A 168 -0.72 22.29 -22.43
N ARG A 169 -0.66 23.48 -23.02
CA ARG A 169 0.54 23.96 -23.72
C ARG A 169 1.55 24.54 -22.72
N LEU A 170 2.11 23.69 -21.86
CA LEU A 170 3.34 24.05 -21.15
C LEU A 170 4.50 23.86 -22.12
N PRO A 171 5.34 24.88 -22.37
CA PRO A 171 6.60 24.63 -23.01
C PRO A 171 7.40 23.68 -22.11
N LEU A 172 7.57 22.43 -22.56
CA LEU A 172 8.40 21.45 -21.88
C LEU A 172 9.81 22.04 -21.68
N PRO A 173 10.42 21.90 -20.49
CA PRO A 173 11.81 22.27 -20.28
C PRO A 173 12.69 21.62 -21.35
N ARG A 174 13.69 22.34 -21.87
CA ARG A 174 14.51 21.92 -23.03
C ARG A 174 15.04 20.48 -22.91
N ALA A 175 15.45 20.06 -21.71
CA ALA A 175 15.92 18.70 -21.44
C ALA A 175 14.88 17.60 -21.74
N MET A 176 13.60 17.88 -21.55
CA MET A 176 12.51 16.92 -21.85
C MET A 176 12.12 16.92 -23.33
N VAL A 177 12.27 18.06 -24.01
CA VAL A 177 12.07 18.15 -25.48
C VAL A 177 13.07 17.27 -26.22
N GLU A 178 14.33 17.27 -25.78
CA GLU A 178 15.40 16.43 -26.36
C GLU A 178 15.16 14.92 -26.11
N ALA A 179 14.69 14.56 -24.90
CA ALA A 179 14.34 13.18 -24.55
C ALA A 179 13.11 12.65 -25.33
N TYR A 180 12.17 13.54 -25.69
CA TYR A 180 11.02 13.18 -26.52
C TYR A 180 11.43 12.98 -27.99
N ALA A 181 12.22 13.90 -28.55
CA ALA A 181 12.70 13.81 -29.92
C ALA A 181 13.58 12.58 -30.18
N SER A 182 14.28 12.09 -29.16
CA SER A 182 15.11 10.87 -29.23
C SER A 182 14.31 9.56 -29.11
N ARG A 183 13.09 9.58 -28.57
CA ARG A 183 12.19 8.40 -28.52
C ARG A 183 11.32 8.21 -29.77
N GLN A 184 11.27 9.20 -30.66
CA GLN A 184 10.49 9.16 -31.90
C GLN A 184 11.33 8.87 -33.16
N ARG A 185 12.62 8.60 -33.00
CA ARG A 185 13.50 8.08 -34.06
C ARG A 185 13.71 6.59 -33.86
#